data_AF-A0A401P536-F1
#
_entry.id   AF-A0A401P536-F1
#
_cell.length_a   1.000
_cell.length_b   1.000
_cell.length_c   1.000
_cell.angle_alpha   90.00
_cell.angle_beta   90.00
_cell.angle_gamma   90.00
#
_symmetry.space_group_name_H-M   'P 1'
#
loop_
_entity.id
_entity.type
_entity.pdbx_description
1 polymer ?
#
loop_
_entity_poly.entity_id
_entity_poly.type
_entity_poly.pdbx_seq_one_letter_code
_entity_poly.pdbx_strand_id
1 'polypeptide(L)'
;AACEVFCIDEESLGNDENSDFHNDSAWKPNKYRLSVVPDVIELASALSHLHNRKLFQTRILSRRNLQHESSGRSTILVCLQASDSQELKYVPGDHVGIHPGNQEELVERMMERMVELPAFNDTICMETVFETQTEQSESSELVLFTLS
;
A
#
# COMPACT_ATOMS: atom_id res chain seq x y z
N ALA A 1 2.44 41.55 15.13
CA ALA A 1 2.27 40.27 15.83
C ALA A 1 2.05 39.19 14.79
N ALA A 2 2.72 38.05 14.76
CA ALA A 2 3.86 37.53 15.50
C ALA A 2 4.51 36.49 14.57
N CYS A 3 5.75 36.72 14.15
CA CYS A 3 6.57 35.69 13.52
C CYS A 3 7.57 35.25 14.59
N GLU A 4 7.27 34.17 15.30
CA GLU A 4 8.24 33.55 16.20
C GLU A 4 9.19 32.69 15.37
N VAL A 5 10.43 33.15 15.26
CA VAL A 5 11.52 32.39 14.64
C VAL A 5 12.00 31.40 15.69
N PHE A 6 11.77 30.11 15.45
CA PHE A 6 12.38 29.05 16.24
C PHE A 6 13.86 28.93 15.86
N CYS A 7 14.74 29.49 16.68
CA CYS A 7 16.16 29.14 16.67
C CYS A 7 16.30 27.86 17.51
N ILE A 8 16.53 26.73 16.85
CA ILE A 8 16.95 25.52 17.55
C ILE A 8 18.43 25.72 17.85
N ASP A 9 18.77 25.93 19.12
CA ASP A 9 20.16 26.03 19.57
C ASP A 9 20.86 24.69 19.27
N GLU A 10 21.95 24.74 18.51
CA GLU A 10 22.75 23.57 18.11
C GLU A 10 23.44 22.87 19.30
N GLU A 11 23.27 23.41 20.51
CA GLU A 11 23.79 22.86 21.77
C GLU A 11 22.87 21.81 22.42
N SER A 12 21.70 21.54 21.83
CA SER A 12 20.85 20.39 22.20
C SER A 12 21.23 19.09 21.47
N LEU A 13 22.33 19.07 20.72
CA LEU A 13 22.98 17.83 20.29
C LEU A 13 23.71 17.23 21.49
N GLY A 14 22.92 16.75 22.44
CA GLY A 14 23.40 15.83 23.45
C GLY A 14 24.12 14.69 22.76
N ASN A 15 25.30 14.37 23.27
CA ASN A 15 26.08 13.18 22.95
C ASN A 15 25.23 11.91 23.19
N ASP A 16 24.33 11.59 22.27
CA ASP A 16 23.73 10.27 22.16
C ASP A 16 24.58 9.46 21.17
N GLU A 17 25.76 9.05 21.63
CA GLU A 17 26.54 7.95 21.02
C GLU A 17 25.84 6.58 21.19
N ASN A 18 24.51 6.58 21.39
CA ASN A 18 23.64 5.41 21.52
C ASN A 18 22.29 5.62 20.83
N SER A 19 22.24 6.44 19.77
CA SER A 19 21.12 6.38 18.84
C SER A 19 21.19 5.08 18.05
N ASP A 20 20.61 4.03 18.63
CA ASP A 20 20.19 2.76 18.00
C ASP A 20 19.14 2.99 16.87
N PHE A 21 19.03 4.21 16.36
CA PHE A 21 18.39 4.60 15.11
C PHE A 21 19.26 4.25 13.91
N HIS A 22 19.94 3.10 13.96
CA HIS A 22 20.43 2.49 12.73
C HIS A 22 19.22 2.25 11.85
N ASN A 23 19.30 2.82 10.65
CA ASN A 23 18.35 2.67 9.56
C ASN A 23 18.34 1.21 9.05
N ASP A 24 18.05 0.24 9.92
CA ASP A 24 18.02 -1.19 9.60
C ASP A 24 16.83 -1.58 8.71
N SER A 25 15.94 -0.60 8.46
CA SER A 25 14.85 -0.67 7.50
C SER A 25 15.29 -0.37 6.05
N ALA A 26 16.51 0.12 5.82
CA ALA A 26 17.01 0.32 4.46
C ALA A 26 17.08 -1.01 3.69
N TRP A 27 16.71 -0.98 2.40
CA TRP A 27 16.85 -2.15 1.53
C TRP A 27 18.32 -2.57 1.42
N LYS A 28 18.59 -3.86 1.57
CA LYS A 28 19.92 -4.47 1.44
C LYS A 28 19.82 -5.61 0.41
N PRO A 29 20.76 -5.72 -0.54
CA PRO A 29 20.82 -6.88 -1.44
C PRO A 29 20.82 -8.19 -0.66
N ASN A 30 20.18 -9.24 -1.19
CA ASN A 30 20.11 -10.59 -0.59
C ASN A 30 19.44 -10.70 0.79
N LYS A 31 18.94 -9.59 1.38
CA LYS A 31 18.15 -9.63 2.62
C LYS A 31 16.70 -10.06 2.37
N TYR A 32 16.20 -9.89 1.16
CA TYR A 32 14.81 -10.20 0.80
C TYR A 32 14.77 -11.15 -0.37
N ARG A 33 13.85 -12.11 -0.33
CA ARG A 33 13.57 -13.03 -1.43
C ARG A 33 12.05 -13.13 -1.64
N LEU A 34 11.66 -13.38 -2.89
CA LEU A 34 10.28 -13.64 -3.26
C LEU A 34 10.10 -15.14 -3.50
N SER A 35 9.05 -15.71 -2.91
CA SER A 35 8.71 -17.13 -3.09
C SER A 35 7.27 -17.24 -3.61
N VAL A 36 7.05 -18.08 -4.62
CA VAL A 36 5.70 -18.36 -5.14
C VAL A 36 4.97 -19.29 -4.17
N VAL A 37 3.74 -18.93 -3.81
CA VAL A 37 2.88 -19.72 -2.92
C VAL A 37 1.62 -20.17 -3.65
N PRO A 38 1.05 -21.34 -3.32
CA PRO A 38 -0.16 -21.85 -3.96
C PRO A 38 -1.44 -21.14 -3.48
N ASP A 39 -1.34 -20.27 -2.48
CA ASP A 39 -2.49 -19.63 -1.86
C ASP A 39 -3.12 -18.59 -2.78
N VAL A 40 -4.45 -18.50 -2.74
CA VAL A 40 -5.21 -17.46 -3.43
C VAL A 40 -5.73 -16.50 -2.37
N ILE A 41 -5.49 -15.22 -2.58
CA ILE A 41 -5.87 -14.19 -1.62
C ILE A 41 -6.95 -13.32 -2.24
N GLU A 42 -8.09 -13.25 -1.56
CA GLU A 42 -9.14 -12.32 -1.93
C GLU A 42 -8.68 -10.89 -1.66
N LEU A 43 -8.70 -10.04 -2.69
CA LEU A 43 -8.20 -8.67 -2.64
C LEU A 43 -8.78 -7.85 -1.47
N ALA A 44 -10.09 -7.95 -1.23
CA ALA A 44 -10.74 -7.22 -0.15
C ALA A 44 -10.23 -7.66 1.24
N SER A 45 -9.99 -8.96 1.42
CA SER A 45 -9.41 -9.51 2.64
C SER A 45 -7.95 -9.08 2.80
N ALA A 46 -7.15 -9.16 1.73
CA ALA A 46 -5.74 -8.75 1.73
C ALA A 46 -5.59 -7.28 2.14
N LEU A 47 -6.34 -6.40 1.47
CA LEU A 47 -6.33 -4.97 1.75
C LEU A 47 -6.86 -4.67 3.17
N SER A 48 -7.84 -5.45 3.65
CA SER A 48 -8.35 -5.29 5.01
C SER A 48 -7.30 -5.60 6.06
N HIS A 49 -6.53 -6.66 5.86
CA HIS A 49 -5.40 -7.00 6.73
C HIS A 49 -4.30 -5.94 6.63
N LEU A 50 -3.91 -5.56 5.41
CA LEU A 50 -2.84 -4.59 5.17
C LEU A 50 -3.10 -3.22 5.81
N HIS A 51 -4.34 -2.73 5.71
CA HIS A 51 -4.70 -1.42 6.25
C HIS A 51 -5.30 -1.48 7.65
N ASN A 52 -5.45 -2.67 8.24
CA ASN A 52 -6.17 -2.92 9.48
C ASN A 52 -7.54 -2.21 9.53
N ARG A 53 -8.28 -2.31 8.43
CA ARG A 53 -9.58 -1.66 8.23
C ARG A 53 -10.50 -2.62 7.50
N LYS A 54 -11.80 -2.60 7.82
CA LYS A 54 -12.78 -3.38 7.08
C LYS A 54 -13.04 -2.72 5.71
N LEU A 55 -12.77 -3.45 4.63
CA LEU A 55 -13.12 -3.01 3.28
C LEU A 55 -14.44 -3.65 2.82
N PHE A 56 -15.11 -2.93 1.92
CA PHE A 56 -16.32 -3.39 1.26
C PHE A 56 -16.13 -3.35 -0.24
N GLN A 57 -16.32 -4.49 -0.89
CA GLN A 57 -16.38 -4.53 -2.33
C GLN A 57 -17.76 -4.02 -2.79
N THR A 58 -17.77 -2.99 -3.63
CA THR A 58 -18.97 -2.43 -4.24
C THR A 58 -18.79 -2.29 -5.75
N ARG A 59 -19.90 -2.22 -6.47
CA ARG A 59 -19.93 -2.04 -7.91
C ARG A 59 -20.28 -0.60 -8.26
N ILE A 60 -19.61 -0.06 -9.29
CA ILE A 60 -20.03 1.20 -9.91
C ILE A 60 -21.31 0.94 -10.71
N LEU A 61 -22.38 1.66 -10.37
CA LEU A 61 -23.66 1.62 -11.07
C LEU A 61 -23.68 2.55 -12.27
N SER A 62 -23.11 3.76 -12.13
CA SER A 62 -23.01 4.71 -13.23
C SER A 62 -21.89 5.73 -13.02
N ARG A 63 -21.46 6.32 -14.14
CA ARG A 63 -20.52 7.44 -14.21
C ARG A 63 -21.07 8.47 -15.18
N ARG A 64 -21.09 9.74 -14.79
CA ARG A 64 -21.56 10.84 -15.64
C ARG A 64 -20.65 12.06 -15.52
N ASN A 65 -20.24 12.64 -16.64
CA ASN A 65 -19.56 13.94 -16.63
C ASN A 65 -20.58 15.05 -16.28
N LEU A 66 -20.22 15.89 -15.32
CA LEU A 66 -21.02 17.02 -14.86
C LEU A 66 -20.68 18.32 -15.60
N GLN A 67 -19.58 18.33 -16.35
CA GLN A 67 -19.09 19.49 -17.06
C GLN A 67 -19.33 19.35 -18.57
N HIS A 68 -19.50 20.50 -19.22
CA HIS A 68 -19.55 20.58 -20.68
C HIS A 68 -18.20 20.14 -21.28
N GLU A 69 -18.22 19.54 -22.48
CA GLU A 69 -17.03 18.98 -23.12
C GLU A 69 -15.94 20.03 -23.38
N SER A 70 -16.34 21.29 -23.60
CA SER A 70 -15.42 22.42 -23.83
C SER A 70 -14.84 23.02 -22.54
N SER A 71 -15.10 22.45 -21.36
CA SER A 71 -14.73 23.06 -20.07
C SER A 71 -13.22 23.03 -19.78
N GLY A 72 -12.41 22.31 -20.57
CA GLY A 72 -10.97 22.11 -20.31
C GLY A 72 -10.63 21.30 -19.05
N ARG A 73 -11.64 20.94 -18.26
CA ARG A 73 -11.60 20.11 -17.06
C ARG A 73 -12.78 19.15 -17.11
N SER A 74 -12.70 18.07 -16.33
CA SER A 74 -13.82 17.14 -16.13
C SER A 74 -14.08 16.93 -14.64
N THR A 75 -15.36 16.86 -14.29
CA THR A 75 -15.83 16.47 -12.96
C THR A 75 -16.87 15.39 -13.16
N ILE A 76 -16.69 14.22 -12.54
CA ILE A 76 -17.58 13.08 -12.73
C ILE A 76 -18.43 12.84 -11.48
N LEU A 77 -19.70 12.52 -11.68
CA LEU A 77 -20.55 11.90 -10.69
C LEU A 77 -20.42 10.38 -10.84
N VAL A 78 -20.11 9.70 -9.75
CA VAL A 78 -20.04 8.24 -9.67
C VAL A 78 -21.10 7.76 -8.69
N CYS A 79 -21.96 6.83 -9.14
CA CYS A 79 -22.93 6.17 -8.28
C CYS A 79 -22.42 4.77 -7.96
N LEU A 80 -22.26 4.45 -6.68
CA LEU A 80 -21.85 3.12 -6.19
C LEU A 80 -23.07 2.35 -5.69
N GLN A 81 -23.02 1.03 -5.78
CA GLN A 81 -24.03 0.17 -5.21
C GLN A 81 -23.88 0.13 -3.69
N ALA A 82 -24.86 0.65 -2.95
CA ALA A 82 -24.92 0.39 -1.52
C ALA A 82 -25.22 -1.11 -1.32
N SER A 83 -24.42 -1.80 -0.51
CA SER A 83 -24.68 -3.20 -0.18
C SER A 83 -25.91 -3.28 0.73
N ASP A 84 -26.70 -4.35 0.59
CA ASP A 84 -27.82 -4.63 1.52
C ASP A 84 -27.32 -5.05 2.92
N SER A 85 -26.01 -5.22 3.09
CA SER A 85 -25.39 -5.43 4.39
C SER A 85 -25.52 -4.17 5.25
N GLN A 86 -25.85 -4.35 6.54
CA GLN A 86 -25.99 -3.25 7.50
C GLN A 86 -24.73 -2.42 7.75
N GLU A 87 -23.62 -2.73 7.08
CA GLU A 87 -22.28 -2.29 7.43
C GLU A 87 -21.80 -1.09 6.60
N LEU A 88 -22.45 -0.79 5.45
CA LEU A 88 -22.16 0.39 4.62
C LEU A 88 -23.25 1.46 4.78
N LYS A 89 -23.63 1.74 6.02
CA LYS A 89 -24.55 2.84 6.35
C LYS A 89 -23.77 4.16 6.39
N TYR A 90 -24.37 5.21 5.85
CA TYR A 90 -23.79 6.55 5.87
C TYR A 90 -24.87 7.60 6.08
N VAL A 91 -24.47 8.78 6.52
CA VAL A 91 -25.28 10.00 6.57
C VAL A 91 -24.67 11.10 5.69
N PRO A 92 -25.45 12.12 5.28
CA PRO A 92 -24.91 13.23 4.50
C PRO A 92 -23.75 13.92 5.23
N GLY A 93 -22.61 14.04 4.55
CA GLY A 93 -21.38 14.60 5.11
C GLY A 93 -20.29 13.55 5.40
N ASP A 94 -20.63 12.27 5.42
CA ASP A 94 -19.66 11.19 5.58
C ASP A 94 -18.74 11.07 4.35
N HIS A 95 -17.51 10.60 4.59
CA HIS A 95 -16.52 10.36 3.55
C HIS A 95 -16.40 8.87 3.24
N VAL A 96 -16.11 8.56 1.97
CA VAL A 96 -15.82 7.20 1.51
C VAL A 96 -14.34 7.08 1.16
N GLY A 97 -13.65 6.11 1.75
CA GLY A 97 -12.31 5.72 1.34
C GLY A 97 -12.37 4.81 0.12
N ILE A 98 -11.61 5.13 -0.93
CA ILE A 98 -11.55 4.33 -2.17
C ILE A 98 -10.11 3.84 -2.34
N HIS A 99 -9.95 2.54 -2.63
CA HIS A 99 -8.67 1.94 -3.00
C HIS A 99 -8.59 1.83 -4.53
N PRO A 100 -7.87 2.74 -5.21
CA PRO A 100 -7.71 2.68 -6.67
C PRO A 100 -6.65 1.66 -7.07
N GLY A 101 -6.82 1.07 -8.27
CA GLY A 101 -5.75 0.35 -8.95
C GLY A 101 -4.91 1.29 -9.81
N ASN A 102 -3.64 0.94 -9.99
CA ASN A 102 -2.78 1.57 -11.00
C ASN A 102 -3.27 1.22 -12.41
N GLN A 103 -2.84 1.99 -13.42
CA GLN A 103 -3.10 1.63 -14.82
C GLN A 103 -2.26 0.41 -15.19
N GLU A 104 -2.88 -0.58 -15.82
CA GLU A 104 -2.25 -1.85 -16.22
C GLU A 104 -0.96 -1.62 -17.03
N GLU A 105 -0.99 -0.76 -18.04
CA GLU A 105 0.20 -0.40 -18.85
C GLU A 105 1.36 0.16 -18.00
N LEU A 106 1.07 0.88 -16.91
CA LEU A 106 2.12 1.39 -16.01
C LEU A 106 2.73 0.27 -15.18
N VAL A 107 1.91 -0.67 -14.73
CA VAL A 107 2.36 -1.83 -13.98
C VAL A 107 3.20 -2.73 -14.88
N GLU A 108 2.70 -3.09 -16.06
CA GLU A 108 3.41 -3.92 -17.04
C GLU A 108 4.79 -3.34 -17.39
N ARG A 109 4.87 -2.06 -17.73
CA ARG A 109 6.16 -1.40 -18.04
C ARG A 109 7.12 -1.34 -16.86
N MET A 110 6.61 -1.34 -15.63
CA MET A 110 7.45 -1.41 -14.42
C MET A 110 7.99 -2.84 -14.23
N MET A 111 7.15 -3.84 -14.44
CA MET A 111 7.49 -5.26 -14.32
C MET A 111 8.55 -5.67 -15.35
N GLU A 112 8.45 -5.19 -16.60
CA GLU A 112 9.46 -5.43 -17.65
C GLU A 112 10.88 -4.95 -17.29
N ARG A 113 11.01 -4.02 -16.34
CA ARG A 113 12.31 -3.47 -15.91
C ARG A 113 12.90 -4.20 -14.70
N MET A 114 12.13 -5.05 -14.05
CA MET A 114 12.57 -5.82 -12.88
C MET A 114 13.21 -7.13 -13.34
N VAL A 115 14.18 -7.59 -12.55
CA VAL A 115 14.91 -8.85 -12.80
C VAL A 115 14.38 -9.90 -11.83
N GLU A 116 14.34 -11.17 -12.25
CA GLU A 116 13.97 -12.31 -11.39
C GLU A 116 12.55 -12.25 -10.80
N LEU A 117 11.59 -11.70 -11.56
CA LEU A 117 10.18 -11.75 -11.14
C LEU A 117 9.55 -13.13 -11.42
N PRO A 118 8.67 -13.60 -10.50
CA PRO A 118 7.72 -14.67 -10.78
C PRO A 118 6.78 -14.34 -11.95
N ALA A 119 6.01 -15.33 -12.40
CA ALA A 119 5.08 -15.13 -13.51
C ALA A 119 3.95 -14.16 -13.12
N PHE A 120 3.38 -13.51 -14.13
CA PHE A 120 2.22 -12.65 -13.93
C PHE A 120 1.04 -13.47 -13.37
N ASN A 121 0.33 -12.92 -12.38
CA ASN A 121 -0.70 -13.57 -11.57
C ASN A 121 -0.23 -14.64 -10.57
N ASP A 122 1.07 -14.88 -10.39
CA ASP A 122 1.54 -15.69 -9.27
C ASP A 122 1.24 -14.96 -7.95
N THR A 123 0.74 -15.70 -6.96
CA THR A 123 0.74 -15.23 -5.58
C THR A 123 2.14 -15.40 -5.02
N ILE A 124 2.70 -14.32 -4.50
CA ILE A 124 4.06 -14.30 -3.96
C ILE A 124 4.04 -13.94 -2.48
N CYS A 125 4.99 -14.48 -1.73
CA CYS A 125 5.33 -14.00 -0.39
C CYS A 125 6.73 -13.36 -0.41
N MET A 126 6.90 -12.29 0.36
CA MET A 126 8.21 -11.73 0.66
C MET A 126 8.76 -12.41 1.92
N GLU A 127 10.00 -12.87 1.86
CA GLU A 127 10.71 -13.45 3.00
C GLU A 127 11.94 -12.60 3.33
N THR A 128 12.21 -12.39 4.63
CA THR A 128 13.38 -11.66 5.11
C THR A 128 14.41 -12.65 5.65
N VAL A 129 15.64 -12.54 5.17
CA VAL A 129 16.78 -13.36 5.60
C VAL A 129 17.50 -12.65 6.75
N PHE A 130 17.71 -13.37 7.85
CA PHE A 130 18.45 -12.88 9.01
C PHE A 130 19.75 -13.67 9.16
N GLU A 131 20.87 -12.98 9.37
CA GLU A 131 22.15 -13.63 9.68
C GLU A 131 22.13 -14.07 11.16
N THR A 132 21.89 -15.37 11.41
CA THR A 132 22.10 -15.95 12.74
C THR A 132 23.56 -16.38 12.89
N GLN A 133 24.30 -15.76 13.81
CA GLN A 133 25.45 -16.45 14.42
C GLN A 133 24.88 -17.61 15.26
N THR A 134 25.13 -18.84 14.82
CA THR A 134 24.68 -20.14 15.36
C THR A 134 23.24 -20.57 15.02
N GLU A 135 23.18 -21.68 14.26
CA GLU A 135 22.10 -22.63 13.95
C GLU A 135 20.63 -22.13 13.88
N GLN A 136 20.16 -21.97 12.63
CA GLN A 136 18.79 -22.16 12.13
C GLN A 136 17.64 -21.55 12.95
N SER A 137 17.32 -20.29 12.66
CA SER A 137 15.93 -19.83 12.72
C SER A 137 15.61 -18.91 11.55
N GLU A 138 14.96 -19.45 10.52
CA GLU A 138 14.28 -18.62 9.51
C GLU A 138 12.96 -18.14 10.12
N SER A 139 12.81 -16.82 10.31
CA SER A 139 11.53 -16.22 10.68
C SER A 139 10.97 -15.51 9.45
N SER A 140 9.90 -16.04 8.88
CA SER A 140 9.22 -15.46 7.72
C SER A 140 8.14 -14.48 8.19
N GLU A 141 8.27 -13.20 7.85
CA GLU A 141 7.13 -12.29 7.87
C GLU A 141 6.39 -12.43 6.54
N LEU A 142 5.25 -13.13 6.57
CA LEU A 142 4.45 -13.38 5.36
C LEU A 142 3.70 -12.11 4.96
N VAL A 143 4.25 -11.37 4.01
CA VAL A 143 3.50 -10.35 3.28
C VAL A 143 3.19 -10.88 1.90
N LEU A 144 1.92 -11.19 1.69
CA LEU A 144 1.45 -11.81 0.46
C LEU A 144 0.86 -10.76 -0.49
N PHE A 145 1.26 -10.81 -1.75
CA PHE A 145 0.71 -9.95 -2.80
C PHE A 145 0.54 -10.75 -4.10
N THR A 146 -0.41 -10.35 -4.92
CA THR A 146 -0.56 -10.81 -6.30
C THR A 146 0.16 -9.85 -7.23
N LEU A 147 1.00 -10.37 -8.13
CA LEU A 147 1.59 -9.58 -9.22
C LEU A 147 0.55 -9.43 -10.33
N SER A 148 -0.10 -8.27 -10.39
CA SER A 148 -1.12 -7.90 -11.39
C SER A 148 -0.93 -6.46 -11.84
#